data_AF-A0A1I2TAB3-F1
#
_entry.id   AF-A0A1I2TAB3-F1
#
_cell.length_a   1.000
_cell.length_b   1.000
_cell.length_c   1.000
_cell.angle_alpha   90.00
_cell.angle_beta   90.00
_cell.angle_gamma   90.00
#
_symmetry.space_group_name_H-M   'P 1'
#
loop_
_entity.id
_entity.type
_entity.pdbx_description
1 polymer ?
#
loop_
_entity_poly.entity_id
_entity_poly.type
_entity_poly.pdbx_seq_one_letter_code
_entity_poly.pdbx_strand_id
1 'polypeptide(L)'
;MKKLSALIAFACATMLVFSLASCSDDDDWGDPIDQFNLTDAMNAYLDYYGEFGTDDETTQQWFYNNYDNYGGYYDMYYEADYRDFVSELSKWYSQCQVSMASILATGAWSGNLTMNWKDAGSTGYSQASCTAEYDFDLTSTGAKGGRGQEHRWDYSDGSSESYTAFNWSVDGYGNIILDFDSEEGQGKGVEMVIYYSDLDKLSDSEGTFAGRMSSNTEGLDEYDDFSFNRVTYAKPALGTRTMVAEQTFSGKPGAAKRIASGKKQITLKGGRR
;
A
#
# COMPACT_ATOMS: atom_id res chain seq x y z
N MET A 1 -34.71 37.07 27.26
CA MET A 1 -35.26 37.81 26.11
C MET A 1 -34.05 38.35 25.34
N LYS A 2 -33.38 37.63 24.43
CA LYS A 2 -33.81 36.92 23.20
C LYS A 2 -34.67 37.79 22.29
N LYS A 3 -34.18 37.96 21.06
CA LYS A 3 -34.84 38.36 19.81
C LYS A 3 -34.74 39.85 19.44
N LEU A 4 -33.61 40.28 18.88
CA LEU A 4 -33.61 41.39 17.92
C LEU A 4 -32.35 41.48 17.02
N SER A 5 -31.87 40.35 16.50
CA SER A 5 -30.70 40.37 15.58
C SER A 5 -30.85 39.42 14.37
N ALA A 6 -32.03 38.82 14.18
CA ALA A 6 -32.29 37.84 13.13
C ALA A 6 -33.10 38.42 11.94
N LEU A 7 -33.09 39.74 11.73
CA LEU A 7 -34.00 40.41 10.78
C LEU A 7 -33.30 41.22 9.68
N ILE A 8 -31.99 41.04 9.47
CA ILE A 8 -31.25 41.71 8.39
C ILE A 8 -30.57 40.72 7.41
N ALA A 9 -30.45 39.44 7.75
CA ALA A 9 -29.87 38.43 6.84
C ALA A 9 -30.91 37.73 5.92
N PHE A 10 -32.15 38.22 5.86
CA PHE A 10 -33.23 37.65 5.04
C PHE A 10 -33.61 38.51 3.82
N ALA A 11 -32.89 39.61 3.57
CA ALA A 11 -33.21 40.55 2.49
C ALA A 11 -32.30 40.43 1.24
N CYS A 12 -31.29 39.55 1.25
CA CYS A 12 -30.44 39.31 0.07
C CYS A 12 -30.81 38.02 -0.70
N ALA A 13 -31.82 37.27 -0.25
CA ALA A 13 -32.21 35.99 -0.84
C ALA A 13 -33.43 36.07 -1.77
N THR A 14 -33.97 37.27 -2.05
CA THR A 14 -35.23 37.43 -2.80
C THR A 14 -35.15 38.36 -4.03
N MET A 15 -33.95 38.81 -4.43
CA MET A 15 -33.74 39.59 -5.67
C MET A 15 -33.03 38.82 -6.79
N LEU A 16 -33.23 37.51 -6.87
CA LEU A 16 -32.66 36.69 -7.97
C LEU A 16 -33.63 35.61 -8.47
N VAL A 17 -34.95 35.86 -8.38
CA VAL A 17 -35.98 34.86 -8.77
C VAL A 17 -36.93 35.33 -9.89
N PHE A 18 -36.88 36.57 -10.39
CA PHE A 18 -37.85 37.00 -11.42
C PHE A 18 -37.30 37.93 -12.53
N SER A 19 -36.24 37.47 -13.20
CA SER A 19 -35.93 37.84 -14.58
C SER A 19 -35.02 36.73 -15.10
N LEU A 20 -35.53 35.70 -15.78
CA LEU A 20 -35.76 35.71 -17.22
C LEU A 20 -36.77 34.61 -17.56
N ALA A 21 -37.99 35.00 -17.92
CA ALA A 21 -38.82 34.25 -18.84
C ALA A 21 -39.14 35.20 -20.00
N SER A 22 -38.36 35.08 -21.07
CA SER A 22 -38.63 35.72 -22.35
C SER A 22 -38.18 34.75 -23.43
N CYS A 23 -39.17 34.30 -24.19
CA CYS A 23 -39.13 33.31 -25.26
C CYS A 23 -37.94 33.46 -26.21
N SER A 24 -37.20 32.37 -26.41
CA SER A 24 -36.78 31.92 -27.74
C SER A 24 -36.65 30.40 -27.74
N ASP A 25 -37.10 29.81 -28.83
CA ASP A 25 -37.16 28.39 -29.16
C ASP A 25 -35.82 27.63 -29.01
N ASP A 26 -35.98 26.30 -28.94
CA ASP A 26 -35.02 25.26 -29.34
C ASP A 26 -33.78 25.03 -28.46
N ASP A 27 -33.96 24.26 -27.39
CA ASP A 27 -33.53 22.84 -27.35
C ASP A 27 -33.49 22.36 -25.89
N ASP A 28 -34.22 21.28 -25.62
CA ASP A 28 -34.19 20.51 -24.39
C ASP A 28 -32.90 19.68 -24.34
N TRP A 29 -31.73 20.32 -24.20
CA TRP A 29 -30.50 19.63 -23.86
C TRP A 29 -30.45 19.47 -22.34
N GLY A 30 -31.09 18.41 -21.85
CA GLY A 30 -30.96 17.97 -20.48
C GLY A 30 -29.51 17.62 -20.18
N ASP A 31 -28.72 18.57 -19.69
CA ASP A 31 -27.42 18.30 -19.08
C ASP A 31 -27.65 17.99 -17.61
N PRO A 32 -27.74 16.70 -17.26
CA PRO A 32 -26.61 16.10 -16.55
C PRO A 32 -26.43 14.59 -16.87
N ILE A 33 -25.26 14.03 -16.55
CA ILE A 33 -24.98 12.57 -16.35
C ILE A 33 -24.26 11.89 -17.52
N ASP A 34 -22.93 12.00 -17.51
CA ASP A 34 -21.96 10.90 -17.63
C ASP A 34 -20.59 11.50 -17.19
N GLN A 35 -20.43 11.70 -15.88
CA GLN A 35 -19.14 12.07 -15.30
C GLN A 35 -18.34 10.78 -15.11
N PHE A 36 -17.08 10.79 -15.53
CA PHE A 36 -16.17 9.67 -15.32
C PHE A 36 -16.24 9.17 -13.87
N ASN A 37 -16.67 7.92 -13.70
CA ASN A 37 -16.82 7.30 -12.39
C ASN A 37 -15.46 6.80 -11.90
N LEU A 38 -14.71 7.76 -11.35
CA LEU A 38 -13.37 7.56 -10.80
C LEU A 38 -13.30 6.42 -9.79
N THR A 39 -14.31 6.28 -8.92
CA THR A 39 -14.31 5.24 -7.88
C THR A 39 -14.41 3.85 -8.48
N ASP A 40 -15.32 3.63 -9.43
CA ASP A 40 -15.49 2.32 -10.07
C ASP A 40 -14.31 1.98 -10.98
N ALA A 41 -13.76 2.96 -11.69
CA ALA A 41 -12.54 2.79 -12.47
C ALA A 41 -11.35 2.38 -11.59
N MET A 42 -11.13 3.07 -10.46
CA MET A 42 -10.06 2.72 -9.52
C MET A 42 -10.23 1.32 -8.94
N ASN A 43 -11.46 0.96 -8.55
CA ASN A 43 -11.73 -0.37 -8.02
C ASN A 43 -11.42 -1.46 -9.04
N ALA A 44 -11.91 -1.30 -10.28
CA ALA A 44 -11.65 -2.26 -11.34
C ALA A 44 -10.18 -2.36 -11.71
N TYR A 45 -9.45 -1.24 -11.75
CA TYR A 45 -8.01 -1.22 -12.01
C TYR A 45 -7.25 -2.00 -10.95
N LEU A 46 -7.51 -1.69 -9.67
CA LEU A 46 -6.80 -2.32 -8.57
C LEU A 46 -7.28 -3.76 -8.31
N ASP A 47 -8.49 -4.14 -8.74
CA ASP A 47 -8.91 -5.54 -8.77
C ASP A 47 -8.16 -6.35 -9.84
N TYR A 48 -7.76 -5.69 -10.93
CA TYR A 48 -7.01 -6.32 -12.01
C TYR A 48 -5.51 -6.42 -11.70
N TYR A 49 -4.90 -5.36 -11.18
CA TYR A 49 -3.45 -5.28 -10.95
C TYR A 49 -3.00 -5.45 -9.49
N GLY A 50 -3.93 -5.41 -8.53
CA GLY A 50 -3.61 -5.47 -7.10
C GLY A 50 -3.42 -4.10 -6.44
N GLU A 51 -3.09 -4.10 -5.16
CA GLU A 51 -3.11 -2.93 -4.27
C GLU A 51 -2.12 -1.82 -4.64
N PHE A 52 -1.05 -2.17 -5.34
CA PHE A 52 0.01 -1.26 -5.80
C PHE A 52 -0.02 -1.01 -7.31
N GLY A 53 -0.99 -1.59 -8.02
CA GLY A 53 -1.15 -1.37 -9.46
C GLY A 53 0.03 -1.87 -10.29
N THR A 54 0.38 -1.11 -11.31
CA THR A 54 1.41 -1.42 -12.32
C THR A 54 2.15 -0.15 -12.74
N ASP A 55 3.02 -0.23 -13.74
CA ASP A 55 3.80 0.90 -14.25
C ASP A 55 2.92 1.96 -14.95
N ASP A 56 3.49 3.15 -15.18
CA ASP A 56 2.78 4.30 -15.76
C ASP A 56 2.21 4.01 -17.15
N GLU A 57 2.94 3.29 -18.00
CA GLU A 57 2.54 2.97 -19.37
C GLU A 57 1.34 2.01 -19.35
N THR A 58 1.45 0.92 -18.59
CA THR A 58 0.36 -0.05 -18.44
C THR A 58 -0.86 0.59 -17.77
N THR A 59 -0.65 1.48 -16.79
CA THR A 59 -1.73 2.23 -16.12
C THR A 59 -2.46 3.14 -17.08
N GLN A 60 -1.72 3.90 -17.89
CA GLN A 60 -2.29 4.77 -18.91
C GLN A 60 -3.08 3.96 -19.95
N GLN A 61 -2.48 2.88 -20.46
CA GLN A 61 -3.13 2.03 -21.45
C GLN A 61 -4.41 1.38 -20.90
N TRP A 62 -4.39 0.88 -19.66
CA TRP A 62 -5.58 0.33 -19.03
C TRP A 62 -6.67 1.39 -18.88
N PHE A 63 -6.32 2.58 -18.39
CA PHE A 63 -7.29 3.67 -18.20
C PHE A 63 -7.94 4.02 -19.54
N TYR A 64 -7.15 4.19 -20.59
CA TYR A 64 -7.66 4.55 -21.92
C TYR A 64 -8.53 3.48 -22.55
N ASN A 65 -8.18 2.20 -22.39
CA ASN A 65 -8.96 1.09 -22.91
C ASN A 65 -10.30 0.89 -22.18
N ASN A 66 -10.44 1.41 -20.96
CA ASN A 66 -11.62 1.21 -20.13
C ASN A 66 -12.40 2.50 -19.82
N TYR A 67 -11.96 3.66 -20.30
CA TYR A 67 -12.52 4.97 -19.96
C TYR A 67 -14.04 5.05 -20.23
N ASP A 68 -14.48 4.60 -21.40
CA ASP A 68 -15.90 4.61 -21.79
C ASP A 68 -16.76 3.71 -20.88
N ASN A 69 -16.18 2.63 -20.34
CA ASN A 69 -16.90 1.71 -19.45
C ASN A 69 -17.29 2.37 -18.12
N TYR A 70 -16.65 3.50 -17.78
CA TYR A 70 -16.88 4.24 -16.55
C TYR A 70 -17.52 5.61 -16.80
N GLY A 71 -18.25 5.77 -17.91
CA GLY A 71 -18.97 7.01 -18.21
C GLY A 71 -18.07 8.15 -18.70
N GLY A 72 -16.86 7.81 -19.17
CA GLY A 72 -16.01 8.78 -19.83
C GLY A 72 -16.59 9.21 -21.19
N TYR A 73 -16.67 10.53 -21.43
CA TYR A 73 -17.07 11.08 -22.72
C TYR A 73 -15.83 11.46 -23.54
N TYR A 74 -15.79 11.02 -24.80
CA TYR A 74 -14.62 11.17 -25.67
C TYR A 74 -14.16 12.64 -25.81
N ASP A 75 -12.84 12.79 -25.85
CA ASP A 75 -12.07 13.92 -26.40
C ASP A 75 -11.90 15.20 -25.55
N MET A 76 -12.84 15.60 -24.69
CA MET A 76 -12.72 16.90 -23.99
C MET A 76 -12.22 16.83 -22.55
N TYR A 77 -12.48 15.73 -21.82
CA TYR A 77 -12.14 15.61 -20.39
C TYR A 77 -11.10 14.53 -20.08
N TYR A 78 -10.67 13.80 -21.11
CA TYR A 78 -9.82 12.60 -21.03
C TYR A 78 -8.55 12.78 -20.20
N GLU A 79 -7.81 13.85 -20.46
CA GLU A 79 -6.56 14.17 -19.75
C GLU A 79 -6.79 14.68 -18.33
N ALA A 80 -7.92 15.35 -18.09
CA ALA A 80 -8.29 15.80 -16.75
C ALA A 80 -8.67 14.60 -15.87
N ASP A 81 -9.51 13.71 -16.39
CA ASP A 81 -9.95 12.51 -15.69
C ASP A 81 -8.80 11.53 -15.44
N TYR A 82 -7.86 11.38 -16.40
CA TYR A 82 -6.65 10.58 -16.19
C TYR A 82 -5.77 11.15 -15.08
N ARG A 83 -5.61 12.48 -15.00
CA ARG A 83 -4.86 13.11 -13.91
C ARG A 83 -5.51 12.90 -12.56
N ASP A 84 -6.83 13.01 -12.48
CA ASP A 84 -7.58 12.74 -11.24
C ASP A 84 -7.45 11.27 -10.83
N PHE A 85 -7.52 10.35 -11.81
CA PHE A 85 -7.29 8.92 -11.61
C PHE A 85 -5.90 8.61 -11.05
N VAL A 86 -4.84 9.11 -11.67
CA VAL A 86 -3.46 8.92 -11.19
C VAL A 86 -3.24 9.61 -9.84
N SER A 87 -3.86 10.77 -9.59
CA SER A 87 -3.78 11.46 -8.31
C SER A 87 -4.38 10.64 -7.17
N GLU A 88 -5.57 10.06 -7.38
CA GLU A 88 -6.19 9.20 -6.38
C GLU A 88 -5.46 7.86 -6.22
N LEU A 89 -4.95 7.24 -7.29
CA LEU A 89 -4.08 6.06 -7.19
C LEU A 89 -2.82 6.36 -6.36
N SER A 90 -2.18 7.50 -6.57
CA SER A 90 -1.00 7.90 -5.80
C SER A 90 -1.28 8.04 -4.31
N LYS A 91 -2.48 8.54 -3.95
CA LYS A 91 -2.95 8.61 -2.55
C LYS A 91 -3.19 7.21 -1.99
N TRP A 92 -3.82 6.33 -2.77
CA TRP A 92 -4.05 4.94 -2.40
C TRP A 92 -2.74 4.19 -2.15
N TYR A 93 -1.77 4.25 -3.08
CA TYR A 93 -0.46 3.61 -2.92
C TYR A 93 0.25 4.12 -1.68
N SER A 94 0.22 5.43 -1.42
CA SER A 94 0.82 5.98 -0.21
C SER A 94 0.18 5.44 1.07
N GLN A 95 -1.13 5.19 1.08
CA GLN A 95 -1.81 4.54 2.21
C GLN A 95 -1.39 3.07 2.34
N CYS A 96 -1.33 2.33 1.24
CA CYS A 96 -0.85 0.93 1.22
C CYS A 96 0.58 0.82 1.76
N GLN A 97 1.50 1.68 1.33
CA GLN A 97 2.89 1.72 1.84
C GLN A 97 2.92 1.94 3.35
N VAL A 98 2.15 2.90 3.86
CA VAL A 98 2.08 3.19 5.29
C VAL A 98 1.47 2.03 6.07
N SER A 99 0.41 1.40 5.57
CA SER A 99 -0.20 0.21 6.18
C SER A 99 0.79 -0.95 6.24
N MET A 100 1.42 -1.28 5.13
CA MET A 100 2.39 -2.37 5.03
C MET A 100 3.57 -2.16 5.99
N ALA A 101 4.15 -0.95 5.99
CA ALA A 101 5.21 -0.57 6.92
C ALA A 101 4.76 -0.62 8.39
N SER A 102 3.49 -0.30 8.66
CA SER A 102 2.93 -0.42 10.01
C SER A 102 2.86 -1.87 10.47
N ILE A 103 2.40 -2.78 9.61
CA ILE A 103 2.28 -4.22 9.92
C ILE A 103 3.67 -4.77 10.27
N LEU A 104 4.67 -4.52 9.41
CA LEU A 104 6.06 -4.96 9.64
C LEU A 104 6.59 -4.49 11.00
N ALA A 105 6.31 -3.25 11.38
CA ALA A 105 6.82 -2.67 12.63
C ALA A 105 5.99 -2.99 13.89
N THR A 106 4.91 -3.77 13.79
CA THR A 106 4.12 -4.14 14.99
C THR A 106 4.81 -5.14 15.90
N GLY A 107 5.80 -5.88 15.40
CA GLY A 107 6.46 -6.96 16.13
C GLY A 107 7.73 -7.42 15.43
N ALA A 108 8.45 -8.32 16.08
CA ALA A 108 9.54 -9.05 15.44
C ALA A 108 8.94 -10.23 14.67
N TRP A 109 9.60 -10.65 13.60
CA TRP A 109 9.18 -11.74 12.72
C TRP A 109 10.25 -12.81 12.74
N SER A 110 9.89 -14.04 13.12
CA SER A 110 10.87 -15.12 13.19
C SER A 110 10.39 -16.39 12.51
N GLY A 111 11.33 -17.12 11.93
CA GLY A 111 11.10 -18.42 11.33
C GLY A 111 12.28 -18.87 10.48
N ASN A 112 12.02 -19.76 9.54
CA ASN A 112 13.08 -20.36 8.73
C ASN A 112 13.45 -19.46 7.55
N LEU A 113 14.76 -19.35 7.30
CA LEU A 113 15.35 -18.71 6.15
C LEU A 113 16.19 -19.75 5.38
N THR A 114 15.96 -19.86 4.08
CA THR A 114 16.79 -20.68 3.19
C THR A 114 17.52 -19.76 2.22
N MET A 115 18.83 -19.66 2.40
CA MET A 115 19.71 -18.80 1.61
C MET A 115 20.24 -19.57 0.42
N ASN A 116 20.14 -18.99 -0.77
CA ASN A 116 20.61 -19.58 -2.01
C ASN A 116 21.53 -18.58 -2.70
N TRP A 117 22.78 -18.94 -2.93
CA TRP A 117 23.76 -18.07 -3.59
C TRP A 117 24.55 -18.85 -4.63
N LYS A 118 25.22 -18.11 -5.51
CA LYS A 118 26.03 -18.70 -6.56
C LYS A 118 27.41 -18.05 -6.61
N ASP A 119 28.43 -18.90 -6.49
CA ASP A 119 29.80 -18.44 -6.62
C ASP A 119 30.09 -18.00 -8.07
N ALA A 120 30.98 -17.01 -8.22
CA ALA A 120 31.39 -16.52 -9.52
C ALA A 120 31.91 -17.66 -10.43
N GLY A 121 31.29 -17.81 -11.60
CA GLY A 121 31.62 -18.87 -12.57
C GLY A 121 30.98 -20.23 -12.29
N SER A 122 30.25 -20.40 -11.17
CA SER A 122 29.38 -21.56 -10.96
C SER A 122 28.16 -21.50 -11.89
N THR A 123 27.54 -22.63 -12.17
CA THR A 123 26.23 -22.70 -12.85
C THR A 123 25.10 -23.10 -11.91
N GLY A 124 25.42 -23.62 -10.72
CA GLY A 124 24.45 -24.07 -9.72
C GLY A 124 24.48 -23.20 -8.47
N TYR A 125 23.33 -23.08 -7.82
CA TYR A 125 23.22 -22.45 -6.50
C TYR A 125 23.73 -23.41 -5.42
N SER A 126 24.51 -22.84 -4.51
CA SER A 126 24.74 -23.36 -3.17
C SER A 126 23.58 -22.96 -2.26
N GLN A 127 23.37 -23.73 -1.20
CA GLN A 127 22.27 -23.51 -0.26
C GLN A 127 22.71 -23.74 1.18
N ALA A 128 22.23 -22.89 2.08
CA ALA A 128 22.25 -23.10 3.51
C ALA A 128 20.91 -22.64 4.11
N SER A 129 20.56 -23.15 5.28
CA SER A 129 19.38 -22.71 6.03
C SER A 129 19.74 -22.29 7.44
N CYS A 130 18.94 -21.39 8.00
CA CYS A 130 19.06 -20.94 9.38
C CYS A 130 17.68 -20.56 9.92
N THR A 131 17.60 -20.30 11.22
CA THR A 131 16.48 -19.54 11.79
C THR A 131 16.87 -18.06 11.77
N ALA A 132 15.93 -17.21 11.39
CA ALA A 132 16.12 -15.77 11.39
C ALA A 132 15.03 -15.08 12.22
N GLU A 133 15.37 -13.93 12.78
CA GLU A 133 14.45 -12.96 13.35
C GLU A 133 14.72 -11.58 12.76
N TYR A 134 13.67 -10.93 12.28
CA TYR A 134 13.68 -9.57 11.75
C TYR A 134 12.89 -8.65 12.64
N ASP A 135 13.55 -7.60 13.10
CA ASP A 135 12.97 -6.50 13.84
C ASP A 135 12.91 -5.26 12.94
N PHE A 136 11.69 -4.79 12.65
CA PHE A 136 11.47 -3.52 11.95
C PHE A 136 11.04 -2.42 12.93
N ASP A 137 11.78 -1.30 12.91
CA ASP A 137 11.50 -0.06 13.62
C ASP A 137 11.16 1.06 12.64
N LEU A 138 10.02 1.74 12.86
CA LEU A 138 9.63 2.89 12.06
C LEU A 138 10.36 4.16 12.51
N THR A 139 10.83 4.96 11.55
CA THR A 139 11.43 6.27 11.85
C THR A 139 10.45 7.22 12.52
N SER A 140 9.18 7.18 12.14
CA SER A 140 8.13 8.01 12.73
C SER A 140 6.72 7.49 12.45
N THR A 141 5.72 8.11 13.06
CA THR A 141 4.32 7.80 12.74
C THR A 141 3.99 8.21 11.31
N GLY A 142 3.42 7.30 10.52
CA GLY A 142 3.16 7.49 9.09
C GLY A 142 4.37 7.31 8.17
N ALA A 143 5.54 6.91 8.70
CA ALA A 143 6.68 6.57 7.85
C ALA A 143 6.40 5.33 6.99
N LYS A 144 7.05 5.27 5.83
CA LYS A 144 7.01 4.15 4.87
C LYS A 144 8.24 3.24 5.03
N GLY A 145 8.93 3.31 6.17
CA GLY A 145 10.20 2.65 6.41
C GLY A 145 10.88 3.10 7.69
N GLY A 146 12.09 2.59 7.93
CA GLY A 146 12.94 3.01 9.03
C GLY A 146 14.20 2.17 9.20
N ARG A 147 14.51 1.82 10.45
CA ARG A 147 15.66 0.97 10.80
C ARG A 147 15.18 -0.42 11.15
N GLY A 148 16.09 -1.38 11.11
CA GLY A 148 15.81 -2.71 11.60
C GLY A 148 17.07 -3.45 12.00
N GLN A 149 16.83 -4.62 12.55
CA GLN A 149 17.86 -5.56 12.97
C GLN A 149 17.46 -6.96 12.52
N GLU A 150 18.47 -7.69 12.09
CA GLU A 150 18.39 -9.09 11.75
C GLU A 150 19.27 -9.87 12.71
N HIS A 151 18.74 -11.00 13.15
CA HIS A 151 19.47 -12.00 13.91
C HIS A 151 19.30 -13.36 13.23
N ARG A 152 20.40 -14.03 12.87
CA ARG A 152 20.39 -15.38 12.28
C ARG A 152 21.16 -16.36 13.15
N TRP A 153 20.62 -17.56 13.36
CA TRP A 153 21.23 -18.63 14.16
C TRP A 153 20.85 -20.03 13.65
N ASP A 154 21.47 -21.07 14.23
CA ASP A 154 21.27 -22.48 13.85
C ASP A 154 21.51 -22.76 12.35
N TYR A 155 22.64 -22.27 11.84
CA TYR A 155 23.01 -22.48 10.44
C TYR A 155 23.29 -23.97 10.12
N SER A 156 22.73 -24.44 9.01
CA SER A 156 22.88 -25.82 8.53
C SER A 156 24.30 -26.17 8.12
N ASP A 157 25.11 -25.18 7.75
CA ASP A 157 26.51 -25.33 7.33
C ASP A 157 27.50 -25.24 8.50
N GLY A 158 27.01 -25.02 9.74
CA GLY A 158 27.82 -24.87 10.94
C GLY A 158 28.40 -23.47 11.16
N SER A 159 27.99 -22.48 10.37
CA SER A 159 28.37 -21.07 10.55
C SER A 159 27.90 -20.53 11.91
N SER A 160 28.60 -19.52 12.40
CA SER A 160 28.25 -18.85 13.66
C SER A 160 27.03 -17.97 13.49
N GLU A 161 26.33 -17.75 14.60
CA GLU A 161 25.27 -16.75 14.74
C GLU A 161 25.74 -15.35 14.29
N SER A 162 24.83 -14.59 13.68
CA SER A 162 25.11 -13.26 13.15
C SER A 162 24.02 -12.24 13.50
N TYR A 163 24.43 -10.98 13.62
CA TYR A 163 23.56 -9.83 13.91
C TYR A 163 23.89 -8.69 12.96
N THR A 164 22.90 -8.25 12.18
CA THR A 164 23.11 -7.23 11.16
C THR A 164 22.00 -6.19 11.25
N ALA A 165 22.36 -4.90 11.30
CA ALA A 165 21.39 -3.82 11.25
C ALA A 165 21.14 -3.39 9.79
N PHE A 166 19.97 -2.85 9.49
CA PHE A 166 19.61 -2.42 8.14
C PHE A 166 18.73 -1.17 8.13
N ASN A 167 18.76 -0.40 7.03
CA ASN A 167 17.67 0.51 6.69
C ASN A 167 16.61 -0.25 5.91
N TRP A 168 15.36 0.18 5.97
CA TRP A 168 14.31 -0.41 5.14
C TRP A 168 13.26 0.60 4.70
N SER A 169 12.60 0.31 3.58
CA SER A 169 11.45 1.08 3.09
C SER A 169 10.51 0.24 2.24
N VAL A 170 9.28 0.75 2.06
CA VAL A 170 8.31 0.23 1.10
C VAL A 170 8.23 1.20 -0.08
N ASP A 171 8.54 0.73 -1.29
CA ASP A 171 8.56 1.56 -2.50
C ASP A 171 7.17 1.74 -3.12
N GLY A 172 7.09 2.44 -4.27
CA GLY A 172 5.83 2.74 -4.96
C GLY A 172 5.10 1.52 -5.53
N TYR A 173 5.79 0.39 -5.67
CA TYR A 173 5.26 -0.87 -6.20
C TYR A 173 4.93 -1.89 -5.10
N GLY A 174 5.14 -1.51 -3.83
CA GLY A 174 4.91 -2.39 -2.69
C GLY A 174 6.08 -3.33 -2.39
N ASN A 175 7.24 -3.13 -3.03
CA ASN A 175 8.44 -3.88 -2.71
C ASN A 175 8.97 -3.41 -1.35
N ILE A 176 9.47 -4.35 -0.55
CA ILE A 176 10.20 -4.04 0.68
C ILE A 176 11.69 -4.07 0.36
N ILE A 177 12.37 -2.95 0.54
CA ILE A 177 13.81 -2.80 0.29
C ILE A 177 14.51 -2.83 1.65
N LEU A 178 15.52 -3.70 1.80
CA LEU A 178 16.38 -3.82 2.97
C LEU A 178 17.83 -3.51 2.58
N ASP A 179 18.38 -2.44 3.13
CA ASP A 179 19.77 -2.05 2.94
C ASP A 179 20.58 -2.43 4.18
N PHE A 180 21.28 -3.55 4.13
CA PHE A 180 22.10 -3.99 5.25
C PHE A 180 23.31 -3.09 5.44
N ASP A 181 23.59 -2.75 6.69
CA ASP A 181 24.78 -1.97 7.04
C ASP A 181 26.03 -2.80 6.72
N SER A 182 27.03 -2.17 6.07
CA SER A 182 28.34 -2.77 5.85
C SER A 182 29.45 -1.88 6.39
N GLU A 183 30.62 -2.49 6.62
CA GLU A 183 31.84 -1.76 7.01
C GLU A 183 32.30 -0.76 5.92
N GLU A 184 31.83 -0.92 4.68
CA GLU A 184 32.12 -0.02 3.56
C GLU A 184 31.26 1.26 3.57
N GLY A 185 30.28 1.34 4.47
CA GLY A 185 29.41 2.49 4.67
C GLY A 185 27.93 2.22 4.34
N GLN A 186 27.07 3.19 4.67
CA GLN A 186 25.63 3.09 4.42
C GLN A 186 25.33 3.02 2.92
N GLY A 187 24.48 2.08 2.51
CA GLY A 187 24.13 1.83 1.10
C GLY A 187 25.26 1.21 0.28
N LYS A 188 26.30 0.66 0.94
CA LYS A 188 27.39 -0.11 0.34
C LYS A 188 27.41 -1.57 0.82
N GLY A 189 26.36 -2.01 1.52
CA GLY A 189 26.16 -3.40 1.87
C GLY A 189 25.33 -4.14 0.83
N VAL A 190 24.90 -5.34 1.19
CA VAL A 190 23.95 -6.09 0.37
C VAL A 190 22.58 -5.41 0.47
N GLU A 191 22.05 -4.96 -0.66
CA GLU A 191 20.65 -4.56 -0.79
C GLU A 191 19.84 -5.81 -1.13
N MET A 192 18.86 -6.10 -0.29
CA MET A 192 17.92 -7.19 -0.47
C MET A 192 16.52 -6.64 -0.70
N VAL A 193 15.84 -7.11 -1.74
CA VAL A 193 14.51 -6.66 -2.14
C VAL A 193 13.52 -7.81 -2.06
N ILE A 194 12.44 -7.62 -1.31
CA ILE A 194 11.27 -8.48 -1.34
C ILE A 194 10.32 -7.86 -2.35
N TYR A 195 10.30 -8.41 -3.56
CA TYR A 195 9.36 -7.95 -4.58
C TYR A 195 7.94 -8.23 -4.15
N TYR A 196 7.03 -7.29 -4.41
CA TYR A 196 5.62 -7.48 -4.09
C TYR A 196 5.11 -8.79 -4.71
N SER A 197 5.43 -9.04 -5.98
CA SER A 197 5.07 -10.26 -6.70
C SER A 197 5.55 -11.57 -6.06
N ASP A 198 6.64 -11.52 -5.30
CA ASP A 198 7.22 -12.68 -4.62
C ASP A 198 6.70 -12.85 -3.19
N LEU A 199 6.03 -11.82 -2.64
CA LEU A 199 5.39 -11.86 -1.35
C LEU A 199 4.15 -12.75 -1.39
N ASP A 200 4.22 -13.87 -0.67
CA ASP A 200 3.10 -14.80 -0.54
C ASP A 200 2.04 -14.23 0.40
N LYS A 201 2.48 -13.71 1.55
CA LYS A 201 1.57 -13.16 2.57
C LYS A 201 2.25 -12.21 3.53
N LEU A 202 1.60 -11.09 3.79
CA LEU A 202 1.86 -10.21 4.94
C LEU A 202 0.52 -9.82 5.57
N SER A 203 0.29 -10.30 6.80
CA SER A 203 -0.98 -10.10 7.50
C SER A 203 -0.77 -9.93 8.99
N ASP A 204 -1.31 -8.84 9.55
CA ASP A 204 -1.25 -8.58 10.99
C ASP A 204 -2.15 -9.53 11.80
N SER A 205 -3.31 -9.88 11.24
CA SER A 205 -4.29 -10.74 11.92
C SER A 205 -3.84 -12.21 11.92
N GLU A 206 -3.24 -12.67 10.83
CA GLU A 206 -2.69 -14.03 10.75
C GLU A 206 -1.29 -14.14 11.35
N GLY A 207 -0.58 -13.02 11.52
CA GLY A 207 0.76 -13.00 12.07
C GLY A 207 1.76 -13.74 11.18
N THR A 208 1.60 -13.67 9.86
CA THR A 208 2.45 -14.34 8.87
C THR A 208 3.11 -13.35 7.93
N PHE A 209 4.40 -13.58 7.64
CA PHE A 209 5.21 -12.85 6.67
C PHE A 209 6.08 -13.84 5.90
N ALA A 210 5.77 -14.09 4.62
CA ALA A 210 6.46 -15.11 3.83
C ALA A 210 6.63 -14.68 2.36
N GLY A 211 7.72 -15.11 1.75
CA GLY A 211 8.04 -14.76 0.36
C GLY A 211 9.48 -15.11 -0.02
N ARG A 212 9.98 -14.40 -1.02
CA ARG A 212 11.38 -14.44 -1.45
C ARG A 212 11.98 -13.04 -1.38
N MET A 213 13.21 -12.99 -0.90
CA MET A 213 14.04 -11.80 -0.84
C MET A 213 15.19 -11.99 -1.83
N SER A 214 15.39 -11.08 -2.77
CA SER A 214 16.41 -11.18 -3.81
C SER A 214 17.48 -10.11 -3.64
N SER A 215 18.75 -10.46 -3.81
CA SER A 215 19.82 -9.48 -3.85
C SER A 215 19.72 -8.63 -5.11
N ASN A 216 19.82 -7.32 -4.96
CA ASN A 216 19.88 -6.37 -6.08
C ASN A 216 21.28 -5.76 -6.23
N THR A 217 22.26 -6.32 -5.51
CA THR A 217 23.65 -5.87 -5.55
C THR A 217 24.34 -6.41 -6.80
N GLU A 218 24.98 -5.53 -7.58
CA GLU A 218 25.64 -5.93 -8.82
C GLU A 218 26.69 -7.02 -8.57
N GLY A 219 26.58 -8.13 -9.31
CA GLY A 219 27.51 -9.25 -9.22
C GLY A 219 27.23 -10.24 -8.09
N LEU A 220 26.18 -10.02 -7.28
CA LEU A 220 25.67 -11.01 -6.35
C LEU A 220 24.44 -11.70 -6.94
N ASP A 221 24.53 -13.03 -7.06
CA ASP A 221 23.42 -13.88 -7.50
C ASP A 221 22.95 -14.68 -6.28
N GLU A 222 22.10 -14.05 -5.48
CA GLU A 222 21.62 -14.52 -4.18
C GLU A 222 20.12 -14.24 -4.01
N TYR A 223 19.40 -15.20 -3.41
CA TYR A 223 18.06 -15.00 -2.92
C TYR A 223 17.77 -15.89 -1.70
N ASP A 224 16.93 -15.36 -0.82
CA ASP A 224 16.51 -16.02 0.40
C ASP A 224 15.00 -16.31 0.35
N ASP A 225 14.61 -17.57 0.45
CA ASP A 225 13.22 -17.95 0.68
C ASP A 225 12.94 -17.93 2.19
N PHE A 226 11.86 -17.25 2.61
CA PHE A 226 11.55 -17.07 4.02
C PHE A 226 10.09 -17.38 4.37
N SER A 227 9.87 -17.86 5.60
CA SER A 227 8.54 -18.03 6.18
C SER A 227 8.59 -17.69 7.67
N PHE A 228 8.08 -16.51 8.00
CA PHE A 228 8.14 -15.95 9.34
C PHE A 228 6.76 -15.82 9.96
N ASN A 229 6.73 -15.98 11.28
CA ASN A 229 5.58 -15.69 12.12
C ASN A 229 5.91 -14.59 13.09
N ARG A 230 4.90 -13.80 13.46
CA ARG A 230 5.06 -12.74 14.45
C ARG A 230 5.43 -13.34 15.80
N VAL A 231 6.50 -12.83 16.40
CA VAL A 231 6.94 -13.26 17.73
C VAL A 231 6.02 -12.66 18.79
N THR A 232 5.79 -13.41 19.86
CA THR A 232 4.79 -13.10 20.89
C THR A 232 5.30 -12.18 22.01
N TYR A 233 6.59 -11.84 22.04
CA TYR A 233 7.10 -10.88 23.01
C TYR A 233 6.76 -9.45 22.58
N ALA A 234 6.35 -8.62 23.54
CA ALA A 234 5.93 -7.25 23.25
C ALA A 234 7.16 -6.39 22.91
N LYS A 235 7.18 -5.83 21.69
CA LYS A 235 8.00 -4.65 21.42
C LYS A 235 7.51 -3.47 22.27
N PRO A 236 8.38 -2.56 22.74
CA PRO A 236 7.94 -1.31 23.36
C PRO A 236 6.93 -0.62 22.45
N ALA A 237 5.76 -0.29 22.97
CA ALA A 237 4.63 0.14 22.15
C ALA A 237 4.98 1.39 21.32
N LEU A 238 4.96 1.23 20.00
CA LEU A 238 4.77 2.36 19.07
C LEU A 238 3.40 2.97 19.38
N GLY A 239 3.35 4.31 19.49
CA GLY A 239 2.15 5.07 19.85
C GLY A 239 0.91 4.53 19.13
N THR A 240 -0.14 4.29 19.91
CA THR A 240 -1.35 3.55 19.52
C THR A 240 -1.88 4.02 18.16
N ARG A 241 -1.83 3.16 17.14
CA ARG A 241 -2.43 3.42 15.83
C ARG A 241 -3.81 2.79 15.74
N THR A 242 -4.70 3.48 15.04
CA THR A 242 -5.92 2.86 14.51
C THR A 242 -5.51 2.19 13.20
N MET A 243 -5.40 0.86 13.18
CA MET A 243 -5.23 0.16 11.91
C MET A 243 -6.45 0.46 11.03
N VAL A 244 -6.24 0.83 9.77
CA VAL A 244 -7.28 0.64 8.75
C VAL A 244 -7.60 -0.85 8.79
N ALA A 245 -8.89 -1.22 8.77
CA ALA A 245 -9.35 -2.61 9.00
C ALA A 245 -8.43 -3.67 8.37
N GLU A 246 -8.28 -4.84 9.02
CA GLU A 246 -7.36 -5.94 8.70
C GLU A 246 -6.87 -5.98 7.24
N GLN A 247 -5.80 -5.25 6.93
CA GLN A 247 -5.22 -5.23 5.59
C GLN A 247 -4.26 -6.42 5.48
N THR A 248 -4.50 -7.25 4.47
CA THR A 248 -3.64 -8.37 4.12
C THR A 248 -3.07 -8.11 2.75
N PHE A 249 -1.77 -8.31 2.59
CA PHE A 249 -1.07 -8.19 1.32
C PHE A 249 -0.65 -9.57 0.84
N SER A 250 -1.00 -9.91 -0.39
CA SER A 250 -0.46 -11.07 -1.12
C SER A 250 -0.14 -10.58 -2.52
N GLY A 251 1.15 -10.47 -2.86
CA GLY A 251 1.53 -10.09 -4.22
C GLY A 251 1.68 -11.29 -5.16
N LYS A 252 1.60 -12.52 -4.63
CA LYS A 252 1.13 -13.66 -5.43
C LYS A 252 -0.38 -13.58 -5.62
N PRO A 253 -0.93 -14.03 -6.76
CA PRO A 253 -2.36 -13.99 -7.04
C PRO A 253 -3.14 -14.86 -6.05
N GLY A 254 -3.49 -14.27 -4.91
CA GLY A 254 -4.45 -14.73 -3.94
C GLY A 254 -5.69 -13.83 -4.02
N ALA A 255 -6.88 -14.40 -3.87
CA ALA A 255 -8.14 -13.68 -4.03
C ALA A 255 -8.18 -12.44 -3.12
N ALA A 256 -7.97 -11.25 -3.70
CA ALA A 256 -8.06 -9.99 -3.01
C ALA A 256 -9.44 -9.87 -2.35
N LYS A 257 -9.49 -10.03 -1.02
CA LYS A 257 -10.65 -9.62 -0.24
C LYS A 257 -10.48 -8.13 0.07
N ARG A 258 -10.99 -7.28 -0.82
CA ARG A 258 -11.18 -5.87 -0.46
C ARG A 258 -12.17 -5.77 0.70
N ILE A 259 -11.78 -4.99 1.70
CA ILE A 259 -12.70 -4.45 2.70
C ILE A 259 -13.72 -3.62 1.94
N ALA A 260 -14.98 -4.06 1.99
CA ALA A 260 -16.08 -3.33 1.40
C ALA A 260 -16.11 -1.91 1.97
N SER A 261 -15.80 -0.93 1.12
CA SER A 261 -16.23 0.45 1.29
C SER A 261 -17.76 0.44 1.35
N GLY A 262 -18.29 0.46 2.58
CA GLY A 262 -19.71 0.54 2.85
C GLY A 262 -20.23 -0.58 3.74
N LYS A 263 -20.26 -0.32 5.06
CA LYS A 263 -21.42 -0.65 5.88
C LYS A 263 -21.44 0.11 7.22
N LYS A 264 -22.44 0.99 7.29
CA LYS A 264 -23.20 1.44 8.47
C LYS A 264 -22.41 1.86 9.71
N GLN A 265 -22.47 3.16 9.96
CA GLN A 265 -22.52 3.74 11.29
C GLN A 265 -23.60 3.01 12.10
N ILE A 266 -23.21 2.03 12.93
CA ILE A 266 -24.10 1.46 13.93
C ILE A 266 -24.29 2.55 14.97
N THR A 267 -25.37 3.31 14.82
CA THR A 267 -25.88 4.13 15.92
C THR A 267 -26.32 3.16 17.01
N LEU A 268 -25.50 3.02 18.06
CA LEU A 268 -25.92 2.42 19.32
C LEU A 268 -27.03 3.31 19.90
N LYS A 269 -28.29 3.00 19.57
CA LYS A 269 -29.42 3.47 20.38
C LYS A 269 -29.35 2.73 21.71
N GLY A 270 -28.81 3.42 22.71
CA GLY A 270 -28.83 3.01 24.09
C GLY A 270 -30.27 2.72 24.54
N GLY A 271 -30.44 1.57 25.19
CA GLY A 271 -31.60 1.32 26.01
C GLY A 271 -31.58 2.20 27.25
N ARG A 272 -32.76 2.75 27.59
CA ARG A 272 -33.36 2.83 28.94
C ARG A 272 -34.53 3.81 28.91
N ARG A 273 -35.76 3.31 28.94
CA ARG A 273 -36.59 3.14 30.15
C ARG A 273 -37.83 2.33 29.79
#